data_AF-A0A3D9SXB4-F1
#
_entry.id   AF-A0A3D9SXB4-F1
#
_cell.length_a   1.000
_cell.length_b   1.000
_cell.length_c   1.000
_cell.angle_alpha   90.00
_cell.angle_beta   90.00
_cell.angle_gamma   90.00
#
_symmetry.space_group_name_H-M   'P 1'
#
loop_
_entity.id
_entity.type
_entity.pdbx_description
1 polymer ?
#
loop_
_entity_poly.entity_id
_entity_poly.type
_entity_poly.pdbx_seq_one_letter_code
_entity_poly.pdbx_strand_id
1 'polypeptide(L)' 'MASVIYKIKRWLRSPQGTQARARAQRLARDPRTRARVRGMMRGRRRH' A
#
# COMPACT_ATOMS: atom_id res chain seq x y z
N MET A 1 13.26 9.85 18.26
CA MET A 1 12.49 8.65 17.85
C MET A 1 12.78 8.29 16.38
N ALA A 2 13.88 7.57 16.12
CA ALA A 2 14.25 7.08 14.77
C ALA A 2 13.92 5.59 14.53
N SER A 3 13.52 4.88 15.60
CA SER A 3 13.47 3.40 15.61
C SER A 3 12.32 2.82 14.78
N VAL A 4 11.16 3.50 14.72
CA VAL A 4 10.00 3.00 13.96
C VAL A 4 10.27 3.02 12.45
N ILE A 5 10.81 4.13 11.93
CA ILE A 5 11.19 4.25 10.51
C ILE A 5 12.28 3.24 10.16
N TYR A 6 13.24 3.02 11.06
CA TYR A 6 14.29 2.01 10.86
C TYR A 6 13.73 0.58 10.82
N LYS A 7 12.81 0.23 11.73
CA LYS A 7 12.11 -1.07 11.71
C LYS A 7 11.30 -1.27 10.43
N ILE A 8 10.60 -0.24 9.96
CA ILE A 8 9.86 -0.30 8.69
C ILE A 8 10.81 -0.47 7.51
N LYS A 9 11.92 0.28 7.45
CA LYS A 9 12.93 0.12 6.38
C LYS A 9 13.57 -1.27 6.41
N ARG A 10 13.87 -1.79 7.60
CA ARG A 10 14.41 -3.15 7.78
C ARG A 10 13.39 -4.20 7.33
N TRP A 11 12.13 -4.04 7.71
CA TRP A 11 11.04 -4.94 7.32
C TRP A 11 10.74 -4.89 5.80
N LEU A 12 10.80 -3.70 5.19
CA LEU A 12 10.69 -3.53 3.74
C LEU A 12 11.83 -4.21 2.96
N ARG A 13 13.01 -4.40 3.58
CA ARG A 13 14.13 -5.16 3.03
C ARG A 13 14.06 -6.66 3.34
N SER A 14 13.12 -7.10 4.19
CA SER A 14 12.88 -8.52 4.48
C SER A 14 11.96 -9.15 3.41
N PRO A 15 11.98 -10.48 3.25
CA PRO A 15 11.13 -11.18 2.27
C PRO A 15 9.63 -10.88 2.44
N GLN A 16 9.19 -10.62 3.68
CA GLN A 16 7.82 -10.20 4.00
C GLN A 16 7.47 -8.83 3.40
N GLY A 17 8.37 -7.85 3.47
CA GLY A 17 8.19 -6.53 2.87
C GLY A 17 8.23 -6.56 1.35
N THR A 18 9.07 -7.43 0.77
CA THR A 18 9.09 -7.66 -0.69
C THR A 18 7.78 -8.26 -1.18
N GLN A 19 7.21 -9.24 -0.46
CA GLN A 19 5.88 -9.78 -0.77
C GLN A 19 4.79 -8.73 -0.62
N ALA A 20 4.82 -7.92 0.43
CA ALA A 20 3.87 -6.83 0.62
C ALA A 20 3.93 -5.81 -0.53
N ARG A 21 5.14 -5.45 -0.98
CA ARG A 21 5.34 -4.61 -2.18
C ARG A 21 4.81 -5.29 -3.44
N ALA A 22 5.07 -6.58 -3.65
CA ALA A 22 4.57 -7.31 -4.81
C ALA A 22 3.04 -7.41 -4.81
N ARG A 23 2.41 -7.66 -3.66
CA ARG A 23 0.94 -7.65 -3.49
C ARG A 23 0.39 -6.25 -3.76
N ALA A 24 1.00 -5.21 -3.21
CA ALA A 24 0.60 -3.83 -3.47
C ALA A 24 0.74 -3.45 -4.95
N GLN A 25 1.81 -3.88 -5.62
CA GLN A 25 1.98 -3.66 -7.07
C GLN A 25 0.94 -4.42 -7.89
N ARG A 26 0.60 -5.65 -7.52
CA ARG A 26 -0.49 -6.42 -8.17
C ARG A 26 -1.83 -5.74 -7.99
N LEU A 27 -2.14 -5.31 -6.76
CA LEU A 27 -3.34 -4.54 -6.45
C LEU A 27 -3.36 -3.20 -7.20
N ALA A 28 -2.21 -2.53 -7.35
CA ALA A 28 -2.11 -1.28 -8.11
C ALA A 28 -2.27 -1.47 -9.63
N ARG A 29 -1.92 -2.66 -10.15
CA ARG A 29 -2.13 -3.06 -11.55
C ARG A 29 -3.55 -3.54 -11.80
N ASP A 30 -4.28 -3.95 -10.76
CA ASP A 30 -5.66 -4.41 -10.89
C ASP A 30 -6.62 -3.22 -11.15
N PRO A 31 -7.34 -3.22 -12.29
CA PRO A 31 -8.27 -2.15 -12.63
C PRO A 31 -9.47 -2.07 -11.68
N ARG A 32 -9.93 -3.20 -11.10
CA ARG A 32 -11.02 -3.21 -10.11
C ARG A 32 -10.58 -2.59 -8.81
N THR A 33 -9.33 -2.83 -8.38
CA THR A 33 -8.78 -2.18 -7.18
C THR A 33 -8.62 -0.68 -7.41
N ARG A 34 -8.14 -0.25 -8.58
CA ARG A 34 -8.10 1.18 -8.96
C ARG A 34 -9.48 1.83 -8.98
N ALA A 35 -10.50 1.14 -9.47
CA ALA A 35 -11.87 1.63 -9.49
C ALA A 35 -12.45 1.74 -8.06
N ARG A 36 -12.18 0.75 -7.20
CA ARG A 36 -12.62 0.75 -5.80
C ARG A 36 -11.94 1.84 -4.99
N VAL A 37 -10.63 2.02 -5.14
CA VAL A 37 -9.87 3.12 -4.51
C VAL A 37 -10.35 4.48 -5.03
N ARG A 38 -10.60 4.63 -6.34
CA ARG A 38 -11.20 5.85 -6.91
C ARG A 38 -12.60 6.12 -6.37
N GLY A 39 -13.45 5.11 -6.27
CA GLY A 39 -14.80 5.22 -5.71
C GLY A 39 -14.77 5.64 -4.24
N MET A 40 -13.86 5.06 -3.46
CA MET A 40 -13.67 5.38 -2.04
C MET A 40 -13.09 6.79 -1.84
N MET A 41 -12.14 7.22 -2.67
CA MET A 41 -11.63 8.60 -2.68
C MET A 41 -12.69 9.62 -3.11
N ARG A 42 -13.55 9.27 -4.08
CA ARG A 42 -14.69 10.11 -4.47
C ARG A 42 -15.75 10.20 -3.36
N GLY A 43 -16.04 9.10 -2.67
CA GLY A 43 -16.95 9.09 -1.52
C GLY A 43 -16.43 9.93 -0.35
N ARG A 44 -15.12 9.92 -0.10
CA ARG A 44 -14.47 10.72 0.96
C ARG A 44 -14.37 12.23 0.68
N ARG A 45 -14.57 12.68 -0.56
CA ARG A 45 -14.61 14.12 -0.90
C ARG A 45 -16.03 14.73 -0.79
N ARG A 46 -17.04 13.94 -0.42
CA ARG A 46 -18.44 14.35 -0.34
C ARG A 46 -18.96 14.47 1.10
N HIS A 47 -18.08 14.47 2.09
CA HIS A 47 -18.43 14.52 3.51
C HIS A 47 -17.71 15.67 4.21
#